data_AF-A0A6A5GIT3-F1
#
_entry.id   AF-A0A6A5GIT3-F1
#
_cell.length_a   1.000
_cell.length_b   1.000
_cell.length_c   1.000
_cell.angle_alpha   90.00
_cell.angle_beta   90.00
_cell.angle_gamma   90.00
#
_symmetry.space_group_name_H-M   'P 1'
#
loop_
_entity.id
_entity.type
_entity.pdbx_description
1 polymer ?
#
loop_
_entity_poly.entity_id
_entity_poly.type
_entity_poly.pdbx_seq_one_letter_code
_entity_poly.pdbx_strand_id
1 'polypeptide(L)'
;MAINFDTGSSSPANLKKQKKHLKKLVSEVEELACLVDSLDNSTERIQEIVTILEKNSKKSKPKPQTPSHCSSFCCVVGTSKKSSFRDASIFQCVSCKAAIHDVCALYVTEEDRVLKDQSNVQCLDCRHGIILSVPDRLSLALEIQKTLAEQLRQSQDFLEIAETERFELEQQLKGSRISTEVSTRQLLEAALRSIGCDSRIWYQDLTGNQARKFLRPASIDKVLSVFNKNSKRAPTASETEQIELMRDVMMDLASLMSAASNSVKDDDEIDEIETVLERFIQNLRRAQPDASVTPKLHLLSAHLIPYLKRHRSWGRVTEQGIESLHALINKLNVRFAAVRDPIHKATLIVDQLAHFNLIFDVGSSWFKEE
;
A
#
# COMPACT_ATOMS: atom_id res chain seq x y z
N MET A 1 -0.87 21.02 1.01
CA MET A 1 -0.80 21.46 -0.41
C MET A 1 -0.59 20.20 -1.25
N ALA A 2 -1.64 19.63 -1.83
CA ALA A 2 -1.52 18.41 -2.64
C ALA A 2 -1.08 18.81 -4.04
N ILE A 3 0.23 18.76 -4.31
CA ILE A 3 0.73 18.95 -5.65
C ILE A 3 0.37 17.68 -6.43
N ASN A 4 -0.64 17.78 -7.30
CA ASN A 4 -0.90 16.75 -8.31
C ASN A 4 0.19 16.87 -9.36
N PHE A 5 1.34 16.25 -9.10
CA PHE A 5 2.31 15.96 -10.13
C PHE A 5 1.77 14.78 -10.94
N ASP A 6 1.40 15.06 -12.19
CA ASP A 6 1.12 14.04 -13.19
C ASP A 6 2.43 13.31 -13.52
N THR A 7 2.72 12.27 -12.74
CA THR A 7 3.82 11.36 -12.97
C THR A 7 3.47 10.47 -14.16
N GLY A 8 3.74 10.94 -15.38
CA GLY A 8 3.86 10.10 -16.56
C GLY A 8 2.65 9.22 -16.88
N SER A 9 1.82 9.69 -17.82
CA SER A 9 0.97 8.88 -18.70
C SER A 9 0.00 7.89 -18.04
N SER A 10 -0.72 8.28 -16.99
CA SER A 10 -2.02 7.66 -16.69
C SER A 10 -2.90 8.56 -15.82
N SER A 11 -4.05 8.96 -16.36
CA SER A 11 -5.10 9.68 -15.60
C SER A 11 -5.38 9.00 -14.24
N PRO A 12 -5.70 9.74 -13.16
CA PRO A 12 -6.05 9.17 -11.86
C PRO A 12 -7.13 8.08 -11.91
N ALA A 13 -8.05 8.18 -12.87
CA ALA A 13 -9.08 7.17 -13.13
C ALA A 13 -8.51 5.85 -13.68
N ASN A 14 -7.42 5.91 -14.44
CA ASN A 14 -6.72 4.76 -15.01
C ASN A 14 -5.88 4.03 -13.94
N LEU A 15 -5.13 4.76 -13.10
CA LEU A 15 -4.37 4.17 -11.99
C LEU A 15 -5.25 3.44 -10.97
N LYS A 16 -6.43 3.97 -10.65
CA LYS A 16 -7.40 3.31 -9.77
C LYS A 16 -7.93 2.00 -10.38
N LYS A 17 -8.17 1.99 -11.70
CA LYS A 17 -8.58 0.78 -12.43
C LYS A 17 -7.46 -0.25 -12.47
N GLN A 18 -6.22 0.15 -12.77
CA GLN A 18 -5.06 -0.74 -12.79
C GLN A 18 -4.77 -1.35 -11.41
N LYS A 19 -4.87 -0.57 -10.31
CA LYS A 19 -4.73 -1.12 -8.94
C LYS A 19 -5.83 -2.13 -8.60
N LYS A 20 -7.06 -1.91 -9.06
CA LYS A 20 -8.16 -2.86 -8.89
C LYS A 20 -7.92 -4.13 -9.70
N HIS A 21 -7.40 -4.01 -10.93
CA HIS A 21 -7.02 -5.15 -11.77
C HIS A 21 -5.92 -5.98 -11.13
N LEU A 22 -4.86 -5.33 -10.61
CA LEU A 22 -3.79 -6.03 -9.88
C LEU A 22 -4.33 -6.81 -8.68
N LYS A 23 -5.23 -6.23 -7.88
CA LYS A 23 -5.84 -6.94 -6.75
C LYS A 23 -6.62 -8.18 -7.20
N LYS A 24 -7.29 -8.12 -8.35
CA LYS A 24 -8.01 -9.25 -8.93
C LYS A 24 -7.03 -10.34 -9.39
N LEU A 25 -5.97 -9.96 -10.10
CA LEU A 25 -4.92 -10.88 -10.55
C LEU A 25 -4.20 -11.58 -9.39
N VAL A 26 -3.96 -10.89 -8.27
CA VAL A 26 -3.37 -11.53 -7.08
C VAL A 26 -4.29 -12.63 -6.53
N SER A 27 -5.59 -12.36 -6.41
CA SER A 27 -6.58 -13.37 -5.98
C SER A 27 -6.63 -14.55 -6.96
N GLU A 28 -6.60 -14.27 -8.27
CA GLU A 28 -6.65 -15.29 -9.32
C GLU A 28 -5.41 -16.20 -9.32
N VAL A 29 -4.21 -15.63 -9.12
CA VAL A 29 -2.97 -16.40 -8.95
C VAL A 29 -3.01 -17.27 -7.69
N GLU A 30 -3.52 -16.74 -6.57
CA GLU A 30 -3.67 -17.52 -5.34
C GLU A 30 -4.64 -18.71 -5.51
N GLU A 31 -5.77 -18.48 -6.18
CA GLU A 31 -6.77 -19.52 -6.49
C GLU A 31 -6.20 -20.59 -7.44
N LEU A 32 -5.52 -20.18 -8.51
CA LEU A 32 -4.88 -21.10 -9.47
C LEU A 32 -3.74 -21.90 -8.83
N ALA A 33 -2.91 -21.28 -7.98
CA ALA A 33 -1.86 -21.97 -7.25
C ALA A 33 -2.43 -23.05 -6.33
N CYS A 34 -3.49 -22.74 -5.58
CA CYS A 34 -4.18 -23.73 -4.75
C CYS A 34 -4.75 -24.89 -5.58
N LEU A 35 -5.30 -24.60 -6.77
CA LEU A 35 -5.80 -25.63 -7.68
C LEU A 35 -4.68 -26.51 -8.22
N VAL A 36 -3.56 -25.93 -8.66
CA VAL A 36 -2.39 -26.66 -9.13
C VAL A 36 -1.85 -27.58 -8.03
N ASP A 37 -1.68 -27.08 -6.81
CA ASP A 37 -1.23 -27.89 -5.67
C ASP A 37 -2.20 -29.06 -5.38
N SER A 38 -3.51 -28.80 -5.46
CA SER A 38 -4.53 -29.84 -5.27
C SER A 38 -4.47 -30.93 -6.35
N LEU A 39 -4.33 -30.53 -7.62
CA LEU A 39 -4.23 -31.44 -8.77
C LEU A 39 -2.91 -32.23 -8.75
N ASP A 40 -1.81 -31.61 -8.34
CA ASP A 40 -0.50 -32.25 -8.19
C ASP A 40 -0.57 -33.37 -7.14
N ASN A 41 -1.09 -33.07 -5.95
CA ASN A 41 -1.36 -34.07 -4.90
C ASN A 41 -2.28 -35.21 -5.39
N SER A 42 -3.32 -34.89 -6.16
CA SER A 42 -4.23 -35.88 -6.73
C SER A 42 -3.53 -36.78 -7.77
N THR A 43 -2.64 -36.18 -8.57
CA THR A 43 -1.84 -36.85 -9.60
C THR A 43 -0.80 -37.80 -8.98
N GLU A 44 -0.13 -37.39 -7.90
CA GLU A 44 0.77 -38.25 -7.14
C GLU A 44 0.02 -39.46 -6.55
N ARG A 45 -1.14 -39.21 -5.92
CA ARG A 45 -1.97 -40.29 -5.34
C ARG A 45 -2.42 -41.30 -6.39
N ILE A 46 -2.92 -40.86 -7.55
CA ILE A 46 -3.37 -41.79 -8.59
C ILE A 46 -2.18 -42.55 -9.21
N GLN A 47 -1.00 -41.92 -9.33
CA GLN A 47 0.22 -42.59 -9.80
C GLN A 47 0.66 -43.71 -8.84
N GLU A 48 0.56 -43.50 -7.53
CA GLU A 48 0.81 -44.57 -6.55
C GLU A 48 -0.21 -45.72 -6.69
N ILE A 49 -1.50 -45.40 -6.89
CA ILE A 49 -2.56 -46.40 -7.11
C ILE A 49 -2.28 -47.23 -8.36
N VAL A 50 -1.99 -46.58 -9.49
CA VAL A 50 -1.65 -47.23 -10.77
C VAL A 50 -0.47 -48.19 -10.56
N THR A 51 0.61 -47.72 -9.91
CA THR A 51 1.80 -48.54 -9.65
C THR A 51 1.49 -49.81 -8.85
N ILE A 52 0.55 -49.75 -7.90
CA ILE A 52 0.12 -50.90 -7.11
C ILE A 52 -0.75 -51.85 -7.94
N LEU A 53 -1.69 -51.31 -8.71
CA LEU A 53 -2.57 -52.09 -9.57
C LEU A 53 -1.78 -52.84 -10.66
N GLU A 54 -0.76 -52.20 -11.26
CA GLU A 54 0.16 -52.83 -12.21
C GLU A 54 0.98 -53.97 -11.60
N LYS A 55 1.42 -53.81 -10.34
CA LYS A 55 2.13 -54.90 -9.63
C LYS A 55 1.21 -56.06 -9.33
N ASN A 56 -0.06 -55.79 -9.03
CA ASN A 56 -1.06 -56.81 -8.72
C ASN A 56 -1.58 -57.52 -9.97
N SER A 57 -1.67 -56.84 -11.12
CA SER A 57 -2.07 -57.46 -12.40
C SER A 57 -1.05 -58.48 -12.90
N LYS A 58 0.23 -58.33 -12.54
CA LYS A 58 1.32 -59.26 -12.91
C LYS A 58 1.43 -60.51 -12.02
N LYS A 59 0.66 -60.62 -10.93
CA LYS A 59 0.70 -61.78 -10.02
C LYS A 59 -0.32 -62.84 -10.44
N SER A 60 0.17 -64.04 -10.79
CA SER A 60 -0.64 -65.20 -11.23
C SER A 60 -1.68 -65.71 -10.20
N LYS A 61 -1.57 -65.35 -8.92
CA LYS A 61 -2.59 -65.61 -7.89
C LYS A 61 -2.67 -64.41 -6.94
N PRO A 62 -3.78 -63.67 -6.88
CA PRO A 62 -3.98 -62.66 -5.85
C PRO A 62 -4.16 -63.38 -4.52
N LYS A 63 -3.23 -63.21 -3.56
CA LYS A 63 -3.54 -63.50 -2.16
C LYS A 63 -4.55 -62.44 -1.72
N PRO A 64 -5.76 -62.81 -1.24
CA PRO A 64 -6.66 -61.85 -0.61
C PRO A 64 -6.01 -61.40 0.70
N GLN A 65 -5.17 -60.37 0.63
CA GLN A 65 -4.72 -59.66 1.81
C GLN A 65 -5.76 -58.60 2.10
N THR A 66 -6.81 -59.00 2.80
CA THR A 66 -7.69 -58.06 3.48
C THR A 66 -6.91 -57.51 4.69
N PRO A 67 -6.45 -56.24 4.68
CA PRO A 67 -6.23 -55.56 5.94
C PRO A 67 -7.56 -55.56 6.70
N SER A 68 -7.53 -55.60 8.03
CA SER A 68 -8.66 -55.90 8.93
C SER A 68 -9.90 -54.99 8.81
N HIS A 69 -9.89 -53.97 7.94
CA HIS A 69 -10.92 -52.93 7.88
C HIS A 69 -11.42 -52.53 6.46
N CYS A 70 -10.87 -53.10 5.37
CA CYS A 70 -11.31 -52.76 4.00
C CYS A 70 -11.81 -54.00 3.24
N SER A 71 -13.03 -53.89 2.70
CA SER A 71 -13.72 -54.95 1.96
C SER A 71 -13.59 -54.82 0.43
N SER A 72 -12.74 -53.93 -0.07
CA SER A 72 -12.51 -53.79 -1.52
C SER A 72 -11.90 -55.07 -2.09
N PHE A 73 -12.38 -55.50 -3.27
CA PHE A 73 -11.81 -56.64 -4.00
C PHE A 73 -10.29 -56.50 -4.21
N CYS A 74 -9.82 -55.27 -4.44
CA CYS A 74 -8.40 -54.93 -4.48
C CYS A 74 -8.15 -53.76 -3.50
N CYS A 75 -7.50 -54.03 -2.37
CA CYS A 75 -7.20 -53.02 -1.36
C CYS A 75 -5.80 -52.42 -1.59
N VAL A 76 -5.73 -51.25 -2.21
CA VAL A 76 -4.45 -50.60 -2.54
C VAL A 76 -3.63 -50.26 -1.29
N VAL A 77 -4.27 -49.81 -0.20
CA VAL A 77 -3.64 -49.51 1.09
C VAL A 77 -3.05 -50.77 1.74
N GLY A 78 -3.75 -51.91 1.67
CA GLY A 78 -3.26 -53.17 2.21
C GLY A 78 -2.03 -53.71 1.49
N THR A 79 -1.89 -53.37 0.21
CA THR A 79 -0.75 -53.75 -0.64
C THR A 79 0.33 -52.68 -0.77
N SER A 80 0.15 -51.48 -0.19
CA SER A 80 1.13 -50.40 -0.23
C SER A 80 2.21 -50.55 0.87
N LYS A 81 3.28 -49.75 0.78
CA LYS A 81 4.21 -49.58 1.91
C LYS A 81 3.50 -48.79 3.00
N LYS A 82 3.82 -49.02 4.29
CA LYS A 82 3.23 -48.31 5.45
C LYS A 82 3.28 -46.76 5.39
N SER A 83 4.05 -46.17 4.48
CA SER A 83 4.12 -44.72 4.26
C SER A 83 3.13 -44.21 3.21
N SER A 84 2.79 -45.02 2.22
CA SER A 84 1.91 -44.64 1.11
C SER A 84 0.46 -44.78 1.57
N PHE A 85 -0.29 -43.68 1.53
CA PHE A 85 -1.69 -43.54 1.99
C PHE A 85 -1.92 -43.56 3.52
N ARG A 86 -1.04 -42.94 4.31
CA ARG A 86 -1.24 -42.81 5.78
C ARG A 86 -2.50 -42.03 6.16
N ASP A 87 -2.93 -41.15 5.29
CA ASP A 87 -4.09 -40.27 5.40
C ASP A 87 -5.35 -40.85 4.75
N ALA A 88 -5.29 -42.07 4.19
CA ALA A 88 -6.45 -42.70 3.57
C ALA A 88 -7.56 -42.93 4.60
N SER A 89 -8.77 -42.55 4.22
CA SER A 89 -9.94 -42.59 5.08
C SER A 89 -10.88 -43.70 4.65
N ILE A 90 -11.56 -44.32 5.62
CA ILE A 90 -12.57 -45.35 5.35
C ILE A 90 -13.95 -44.69 5.29
N PHE A 91 -14.79 -45.13 4.37
CA PHE A 91 -16.21 -44.80 4.32
C PHE A 91 -17.05 -46.07 4.18
N GLN A 92 -18.34 -45.97 4.52
CA GLN A 92 -19.29 -47.06 4.34
C GLN A 92 -20.09 -46.86 3.06
N CYS A 93 -20.02 -47.82 2.13
CA CYS A 93 -20.79 -47.75 0.89
C CYS A 93 -22.30 -47.79 1.16
N VAL A 94 -23.05 -46.84 0.61
CA VAL A 94 -24.50 -46.76 0.82
C VAL A 94 -25.24 -48.00 0.28
N SER A 95 -24.77 -48.56 -0.83
CA SER A 95 -25.43 -49.66 -1.55
C SER A 95 -25.13 -51.03 -0.95
N CYS A 96 -23.85 -51.37 -0.75
CA CYS A 96 -23.45 -52.70 -0.26
C CYS A 96 -23.06 -52.73 1.23
N LYS A 97 -23.08 -51.59 1.92
CA LYS A 97 -22.70 -51.43 3.34
C LYS A 97 -21.26 -51.82 3.69
N ALA A 98 -20.43 -52.12 2.69
CA ALA A 98 -19.03 -52.48 2.84
C ALA A 98 -18.19 -51.26 3.27
N ALA A 99 -17.20 -51.50 4.13
CA ALA A 99 -16.21 -50.50 4.54
C ALA A 99 -15.07 -50.47 3.52
N ILE A 100 -14.84 -49.31 2.89
CA ILE A 100 -13.91 -49.15 1.77
C ILE A 100 -13.03 -47.93 2.01
N HIS A 101 -11.73 -48.03 1.74
CA HIS A 101 -10.88 -46.82 1.71
C HIS A 101 -11.26 -45.95 0.50
N ASP A 102 -11.30 -44.64 0.68
CA ASP A 102 -11.45 -43.64 -0.37
C ASP A 102 -10.61 -43.95 -1.63
N VAL A 103 -9.31 -44.19 -1.46
CA VAL A 103 -8.37 -44.52 -2.55
C VAL A 103 -8.65 -45.86 -3.22
N CYS A 104 -9.24 -46.83 -2.49
CA CYS A 104 -9.65 -48.11 -3.06
C CYS A 104 -10.90 -47.96 -3.93
N ALA A 105 -11.68 -46.90 -3.69
CA ALA A 105 -12.81 -46.53 -4.51
C ALA A 105 -12.43 -45.59 -5.66
N LEU A 106 -11.15 -45.19 -5.80
CA LEU A 106 -10.68 -44.16 -6.74
C LEU A 106 -11.25 -42.76 -6.48
N TYR A 107 -11.50 -42.43 -5.21
CA TYR A 107 -11.73 -41.05 -4.78
C TYR A 107 -10.38 -40.40 -4.50
N VAL A 108 -9.91 -39.57 -5.43
CA VAL A 108 -8.54 -39.03 -5.41
C VAL A 108 -8.48 -37.50 -5.45
N THR A 109 -9.54 -36.83 -5.91
CA THR A 109 -9.61 -35.37 -5.97
C THR A 109 -10.18 -34.76 -4.68
N GLU A 110 -10.07 -33.44 -4.50
CA GLU A 110 -10.75 -32.75 -3.39
C GLU A 110 -12.28 -32.76 -3.55
N GLU A 111 -12.78 -32.70 -4.77
CA GLU A 111 -14.22 -32.81 -5.06
C GLU A 111 -14.77 -34.16 -4.59
N ASP A 112 -14.01 -35.23 -4.82
CA ASP A 112 -14.32 -36.57 -4.33
C ASP A 112 -14.38 -36.62 -2.79
N ARG A 113 -13.50 -35.88 -2.10
CA ARG A 113 -13.51 -35.79 -0.63
C ARG A 113 -14.75 -35.04 -0.13
N VAL A 114 -15.12 -33.94 -0.77
CA VAL A 114 -16.35 -33.18 -0.43
C VAL A 114 -17.59 -34.04 -0.68
N LEU A 115 -17.62 -34.79 -1.79
CA LEU A 115 -18.69 -35.75 -2.08
C LEU A 115 -18.75 -36.86 -1.02
N LYS A 116 -17.61 -37.23 -0.43
CA LYS A 116 -17.55 -38.25 0.62
C LYS A 116 -18.30 -37.83 1.89
N ASP A 117 -18.26 -36.55 2.23
CA ASP A 117 -18.94 -36.01 3.41
C ASP A 117 -20.46 -35.89 3.21
N GLN A 118 -20.92 -35.97 1.97
CA GLN A 118 -22.33 -36.09 1.63
C GLN A 118 -22.76 -37.56 1.74
N SER A 119 -23.88 -37.84 2.41
CA SER A 119 -24.26 -39.16 2.95
C SER A 119 -24.53 -40.30 1.94
N ASN A 120 -24.20 -40.12 0.66
CA ASN A 120 -24.59 -40.99 -0.47
C ASN A 120 -23.40 -41.59 -1.24
N VAL A 121 -22.28 -41.85 -0.57
CA VAL A 121 -21.05 -42.36 -1.21
C VAL A 121 -21.16 -43.85 -1.56
N GLN A 122 -20.77 -44.20 -2.78
CA GLN A 122 -20.74 -45.58 -3.27
C GLN A 122 -19.30 -46.09 -3.46
N CYS A 123 -19.07 -47.38 -3.28
CA CYS A 123 -17.80 -48.01 -3.66
C CYS A 123 -17.69 -48.16 -5.18
N LEU A 124 -16.46 -48.34 -5.67
CA LEU A 124 -16.20 -48.44 -7.11
C LEU A 124 -17.04 -49.51 -7.81
N ASP A 125 -17.18 -50.70 -7.21
CA ASP A 125 -17.97 -51.80 -7.77
C ASP A 125 -19.46 -51.45 -7.84
N CYS A 126 -20.00 -50.80 -6.81
CA CYS A 126 -21.41 -50.37 -6.80
C CYS A 126 -21.68 -49.25 -7.81
N ARG A 127 -20.71 -48.36 -8.07
CA ARG A 127 -20.82 -47.32 -9.12
C ARG A 127 -20.93 -47.94 -10.52
N HIS A 128 -20.32 -49.11 -10.73
CA HIS A 128 -20.32 -49.80 -12.02
C HIS A 128 -21.31 -50.98 -12.10
N GLY A 129 -21.98 -51.32 -10.99
CA GLY A 129 -22.95 -52.42 -10.91
C GLY A 129 -22.34 -53.82 -10.96
N ILE A 130 -21.01 -53.96 -11.02
CA ILE A 130 -20.28 -55.24 -11.13
C ILE A 130 -19.00 -55.20 -10.29
N ILE A 131 -18.51 -56.37 -9.86
CA ILE A 131 -17.19 -56.49 -9.23
C ILE A 131 -16.12 -56.36 -10.31
N LEU A 132 -15.35 -55.29 -10.27
CA LEU A 132 -14.33 -55.00 -11.28
C LEU A 132 -13.06 -55.81 -11.03
N SER A 133 -12.52 -56.39 -12.10
CA SER A 133 -11.25 -57.10 -12.06
C SER A 133 -10.07 -56.12 -11.85
N VAL A 134 -8.89 -56.64 -11.47
CA VAL A 134 -7.69 -55.80 -11.32
C VAL A 134 -7.32 -55.08 -12.63
N PRO A 135 -7.36 -55.73 -13.82
CA PRO A 135 -7.19 -55.04 -15.10
C PRO A 135 -8.19 -53.91 -15.36
N ASP A 136 -9.48 -54.11 -15.05
CA ASP A 136 -10.50 -53.06 -15.28
C ASP A 136 -10.27 -51.86 -14.36
N ARG A 137 -9.93 -52.11 -13.09
CA ARG A 137 -9.56 -51.07 -12.12
C ARG A 137 -8.31 -50.30 -12.57
N LEU A 138 -7.33 -50.99 -13.14
CA LEU A 138 -6.13 -50.36 -13.70
C LEU A 138 -6.49 -49.47 -14.88
N SER A 139 -7.35 -49.93 -15.79
CA SER A 139 -7.83 -49.12 -16.93
C SER A 139 -8.51 -47.84 -16.47
N LEU A 140 -9.39 -47.92 -15.48
CA LEU A 140 -10.07 -46.75 -14.90
C LEU A 140 -9.07 -45.80 -14.22
N ALA A 141 -8.12 -46.34 -13.46
CA ALA A 141 -7.10 -45.54 -12.80
C ALA A 141 -6.20 -44.80 -13.81
N LEU A 142 -5.85 -45.44 -14.94
CA LEU A 142 -5.10 -44.82 -16.03
C LEU A 142 -5.89 -43.72 -16.74
N GLU A 143 -7.21 -43.88 -16.89
CA GLU A 143 -8.08 -42.85 -17.47
C GLU A 143 -8.18 -41.61 -16.55
N ILE A 144 -8.36 -41.83 -15.25
CA ILE A 144 -8.35 -40.76 -14.25
C ILE A 144 -6.97 -40.07 -14.24
N GLN A 145 -5.89 -40.85 -14.24
CA GLN A 145 -4.53 -40.31 -14.30
C GLN A 145 -4.32 -39.41 -15.53
N LYS A 146 -4.75 -39.86 -16.72
CA LYS A 146 -4.64 -39.06 -17.95
C LYS A 146 -5.43 -37.76 -17.85
N THR A 147 -6.63 -37.82 -17.27
CA THR A 147 -7.49 -36.65 -17.08
C THR A 147 -6.88 -35.64 -16.12
N LEU A 148 -6.38 -36.10 -14.97
CA LEU A 148 -5.72 -35.26 -13.97
C LEU A 148 -4.42 -34.65 -14.51
N ALA A 149 -3.61 -35.40 -15.27
CA ALA A 149 -2.40 -34.88 -15.88
C ALA A 149 -2.70 -33.76 -16.90
N GLU A 150 -3.78 -33.90 -17.68
CA GLU A 150 -4.22 -32.87 -18.61
C GLU A 150 -4.72 -31.61 -17.87
N GLN A 151 -5.54 -31.78 -16.83
CA GLN A 151 -6.03 -30.66 -16.01
C GLN A 151 -4.90 -29.93 -15.27
N LEU A 152 -3.93 -30.67 -14.75
CA LEU A 152 -2.75 -30.13 -14.08
C LEU A 152 -1.95 -29.27 -15.06
N ARG A 153 -1.66 -29.80 -16.25
CA ARG A 153 -0.94 -29.05 -17.29
C ARG A 153 -1.67 -27.77 -17.68
N GLN A 154 -2.98 -27.85 -17.96
CA GLN A 154 -3.78 -26.66 -18.30
C GLN A 154 -3.78 -25.62 -17.18
N SER A 155 -3.89 -26.07 -15.93
CA SER A 155 -3.89 -25.17 -14.77
C SER A 155 -2.52 -24.53 -14.55
N GLN A 156 -1.43 -25.25 -14.81
CA GLN A 156 -0.06 -24.72 -14.79
C GLN A 156 0.15 -23.66 -15.88
N ASP A 157 -0.34 -23.91 -17.11
CA ASP A 157 -0.27 -22.94 -18.20
C ASP A 157 -1.05 -21.65 -17.84
N PHE A 158 -2.26 -21.78 -17.28
CA PHE A 158 -3.04 -20.62 -16.83
C PHE A 158 -2.36 -19.87 -15.68
N LEU A 159 -1.76 -20.58 -14.73
CA LEU A 159 -1.01 -19.97 -13.64
C LEU A 159 0.18 -19.17 -14.18
N GLU A 160 0.97 -19.73 -15.11
CA GLU A 160 2.11 -19.04 -15.72
C GLU A 160 1.68 -17.76 -16.45
N ILE A 161 0.58 -17.80 -17.21
CA ILE A 161 0.01 -16.62 -17.88
C ILE A 161 -0.41 -15.57 -16.85
N ALA A 162 -1.17 -15.96 -15.83
CA ALA A 162 -1.66 -15.04 -14.80
C ALA A 162 -0.51 -14.44 -13.97
N GLU A 163 0.52 -15.23 -13.66
CA GLU A 163 1.72 -14.75 -12.98
C GLU A 163 2.53 -13.77 -13.82
N THR A 164 2.63 -14.03 -15.12
CA THR A 164 3.28 -13.13 -16.09
C THR A 164 2.53 -11.81 -16.18
N GLU A 165 1.21 -11.84 -16.37
CA GLU A 165 0.39 -10.63 -16.42
C GLU A 165 0.45 -9.85 -15.09
N ARG A 166 0.32 -10.56 -13.95
CA ARG A 166 0.51 -9.96 -12.62
C ARG A 166 1.87 -9.28 -12.54
N PHE A 167 2.94 -9.97 -12.92
CA PHE A 167 4.30 -9.45 -12.84
C PHE A 167 4.50 -8.22 -13.73
N GLU A 168 4.01 -8.25 -14.98
CA GLU A 168 4.06 -7.11 -15.89
C GLU A 168 3.28 -5.92 -15.35
N LEU A 169 2.06 -6.13 -14.86
CA LEU A 169 1.23 -5.06 -14.29
C LEU A 169 1.82 -4.53 -12.98
N GLU A 170 2.38 -5.40 -12.15
CA GLU A 170 3.14 -5.00 -10.97
C GLU A 170 4.36 -4.17 -11.35
N GLN A 171 5.10 -4.54 -12.39
CA GLN A 171 6.25 -3.76 -12.87
C GLN A 171 5.81 -2.40 -13.43
N GLN A 172 4.73 -2.35 -14.19
CA GLN A 172 4.14 -1.11 -14.69
C GLN A 172 3.67 -0.20 -13.53
N LEU A 173 2.98 -0.76 -12.53
CA LEU A 173 2.46 0.00 -11.36
C LEU A 173 3.55 0.38 -10.35
N LYS A 174 4.55 -0.48 -10.14
CA LYS A 174 5.72 -0.17 -9.31
C LYS A 174 6.61 0.87 -9.97
N GLY A 175 6.48 1.03 -11.30
CA GLY A 175 7.24 1.93 -12.14
C GLY A 175 8.73 1.64 -12.03
N SER A 176 9.34 0.99 -13.03
CA SER A 176 10.78 1.17 -13.27
C SER A 176 11.66 1.06 -12.01
N ARG A 177 11.51 -0.02 -11.22
CA ARG A 177 12.37 -0.27 -10.03
C ARG A 177 13.55 -1.21 -10.30
N ILE A 178 13.68 -1.70 -11.54
CA ILE A 178 14.86 -2.39 -12.05
C ILE A 178 15.46 -1.52 -13.16
N SER A 179 15.84 -0.31 -12.80
CA SER A 179 16.98 0.36 -13.41
C SER A 179 17.78 0.91 -12.24
N THR A 180 19.09 0.96 -12.40
CA THR A 180 20.05 1.71 -11.58
C THR A 180 19.75 3.22 -11.49
N GLU A 181 18.51 3.65 -11.67
CA GLU A 181 18.03 5.01 -11.84
C GLU A 181 17.19 5.45 -10.63
N VAL A 182 17.61 6.55 -10.01
CA VAL A 182 16.89 7.15 -8.88
C VAL A 182 15.68 7.91 -9.43
N SER A 183 14.45 7.51 -9.08
CA SER A 183 13.23 8.19 -9.56
C SER A 183 13.19 9.68 -9.18
N THR A 184 12.48 10.51 -9.95
CA THR A 184 12.29 11.95 -9.64
C THR A 184 11.75 12.16 -8.24
N ARG A 185 10.84 11.29 -7.81
CA ARG A 185 10.33 11.26 -6.44
C ARG A 185 11.45 11.05 -5.42
N GLN A 186 12.31 10.04 -5.61
CA GLN A 186 13.42 9.77 -4.68
C GLN A 186 14.43 10.90 -4.66
N LEU A 187 14.72 11.54 -5.79
CA LEU A 187 15.59 12.72 -5.83
C LEU A 187 14.95 13.93 -5.14
N LEU A 188 13.64 14.13 -5.30
CA LEU A 188 12.91 15.20 -4.63
C LEU A 188 12.89 14.95 -3.11
N GLU A 189 12.61 13.73 -2.68
CA GLU A 189 12.70 13.32 -1.27
C GLU A 189 14.12 13.52 -0.72
N ALA A 190 15.16 13.15 -1.47
CA ALA A 190 16.55 13.36 -1.08
C ALA A 190 16.91 14.85 -0.98
N ALA A 191 16.45 15.67 -1.93
CA ALA A 191 16.64 17.12 -1.90
C ALA A 191 15.96 17.73 -0.66
N LEU A 192 14.70 17.38 -0.41
CA LEU A 192 13.94 17.82 0.78
C LEU A 192 14.58 17.38 2.09
N ARG A 193 15.04 16.11 2.19
CA ARG A 193 15.78 15.60 3.35
C ARG A 193 17.06 16.41 3.59
N SER A 194 17.81 16.69 2.54
CA SER A 194 19.09 17.40 2.64
C SER A 194 18.97 18.85 3.13
N ILE A 195 17.80 19.47 2.99
CA ILE A 195 17.51 20.81 3.52
C ILE A 195 16.75 20.77 4.87
N GLY A 196 16.59 19.58 5.44
CA GLY A 196 15.90 19.38 6.72
C GLY A 196 14.37 19.49 6.63
N CYS A 197 13.80 19.32 5.44
CA CYS A 197 12.38 19.34 5.15
C CYS A 197 11.84 17.92 4.85
N ASP A 198 12.31 16.92 5.61
CA ASP A 198 11.84 15.55 5.47
C ASP A 198 10.34 15.45 5.84
N SER A 199 9.56 14.84 4.96
CA SER A 199 8.18 14.45 5.23
C SER A 199 8.21 13.25 6.18
N ARG A 200 8.22 13.52 7.49
CA ARG A 200 7.97 12.47 8.48
C ARG A 200 6.58 11.89 8.19
N ILE A 201 6.47 10.57 8.15
CA ILE A 201 5.24 9.80 7.85
C ILE A 201 4.00 10.30 8.64
N TRP A 202 4.21 10.94 9.80
CA TRP A 202 3.17 11.44 10.71
C TRP A 202 2.79 12.92 10.53
N TYR A 203 3.53 13.70 9.75
CA TYR A 203 3.24 15.12 9.48
C TYR A 203 2.96 15.29 7.99
N GLN A 204 1.68 15.48 7.64
CA GLN A 204 1.25 15.70 6.25
C GLN A 204 1.66 17.08 5.71
N ASP A 205 1.99 18.03 6.58
CA ASP A 205 2.37 19.41 6.23
C ASP A 205 3.73 19.81 6.85
N LEU A 206 4.39 20.78 6.20
CA LEU A 206 5.64 21.38 6.70
C LEU A 206 5.35 22.24 7.94
N THR A 207 6.19 22.10 8.98
CA THR A 207 6.19 23.04 10.11
C THR A 207 6.71 24.42 9.70
N GLY A 208 6.43 25.49 10.47
CA GLY A 208 6.91 26.84 10.16
C GLY A 208 8.44 26.94 9.97
N ASN A 209 9.21 26.19 10.77
CA ASN A 209 10.66 26.10 10.61
C ASN A 209 11.09 25.42 9.31
N GLN A 210 10.35 24.40 8.88
CA GLN A 210 10.62 23.72 7.61
C GLN A 210 10.21 24.59 6.42
N ALA A 211 9.05 25.25 6.47
CA ALA A 211 8.64 26.21 5.46
C ALA A 211 9.69 27.32 5.27
N ARG A 212 10.22 27.87 6.37
CA ARG A 212 11.28 28.89 6.32
C ARG A 212 12.61 28.37 5.75
N LYS A 213 12.95 27.10 5.98
CA LYS A 213 14.14 26.48 5.37
C LYS A 213 13.93 26.22 3.88
N PHE A 214 12.76 25.70 3.51
CA PHE A 214 12.39 25.39 2.14
C PHE A 214 12.43 26.61 1.24
N LEU A 215 11.85 27.73 1.70
CA LEU A 215 11.78 28.98 0.95
C LEU A 215 13.09 29.80 0.94
N ARG A 216 14.24 29.23 1.32
CA ARG A 216 15.52 29.90 1.10
C ARG A 216 15.92 29.80 -0.37
N PRO A 217 16.49 30.84 -1.00
CA PRO A 217 16.88 30.80 -2.41
C PRO A 217 17.68 29.55 -2.80
N ALA A 218 18.73 29.23 -2.03
CA ALA A 218 19.55 28.04 -2.25
C ALA A 218 18.78 26.71 -2.10
N SER A 219 17.72 26.67 -1.28
CA SER A 219 16.87 25.48 -1.11
C SER A 219 15.86 25.35 -2.25
N ILE A 220 15.28 26.46 -2.71
CA ILE A 220 14.42 26.53 -3.90
C ILE A 220 15.18 26.00 -5.11
N ASP A 221 16.39 26.53 -5.38
CA ASP A 221 17.20 26.08 -6.51
C ASP A 221 17.57 24.60 -6.42
N LYS A 222 17.90 24.12 -5.21
CA LYS A 222 18.23 22.71 -5.00
C LYS A 222 17.06 21.79 -5.34
N VAL A 223 15.86 22.15 -4.89
CA VAL A 223 14.63 21.36 -5.15
C VAL A 223 14.28 21.41 -6.63
N LEU A 224 14.30 22.58 -7.27
CA LEU A 224 13.97 22.72 -8.68
C LEU A 224 15.02 22.07 -9.60
N SER A 225 16.29 22.00 -9.17
CA SER A 225 17.35 21.32 -9.95
C SER A 225 17.09 19.83 -10.16
N VAL A 226 16.22 19.20 -9.35
CA VAL A 226 15.81 17.80 -9.52
C VAL A 226 15.15 17.59 -10.89
N PHE A 227 14.35 18.56 -11.35
CA PHE A 227 13.64 18.49 -12.62
C PHE A 227 14.57 18.68 -13.82
N ASN A 228 15.71 19.35 -13.62
CA ASN A 228 16.74 19.52 -14.66
C ASN A 228 17.69 18.32 -14.77
N LYS A 229 17.88 17.57 -13.68
CA LYS A 229 18.92 16.52 -13.58
C LYS A 229 18.41 15.09 -13.80
N ASN A 230 17.10 14.85 -13.69
CA ASN A 230 16.56 13.48 -13.62
C ASN A 230 15.69 13.05 -14.81
N SER A 231 15.53 13.91 -15.80
CA SER A 231 14.81 13.53 -17.00
C SER A 231 15.79 12.80 -17.93
N LYS A 232 15.40 11.61 -18.42
CA LYS A 232 16.11 10.83 -19.47
C LYS A 232 16.42 11.63 -20.75
N ARG A 233 15.88 12.85 -20.82
CA ARG A 233 16.05 13.87 -21.84
C ARG A 233 16.18 15.23 -21.17
N ALA A 234 16.78 16.19 -21.85
CA ALA A 234 16.68 17.58 -21.43
C ALA A 234 15.18 18.00 -21.35
N PRO A 235 14.82 18.86 -20.39
CA PRO A 235 13.49 19.46 -20.38
C PRO A 235 13.26 20.20 -21.69
N THR A 236 12.03 20.12 -22.20
CA THR A 236 11.59 20.91 -23.35
C THR A 236 11.62 22.41 -23.00
N ALA A 237 11.53 23.27 -24.01
CA ALA A 237 11.42 24.72 -23.80
C ALA A 237 10.22 25.07 -22.89
N SER A 238 9.08 24.40 -23.11
CA SER A 238 7.87 24.60 -22.29
C SER A 238 8.05 24.12 -20.84
N GLU A 239 8.69 22.97 -20.62
CA GLU A 239 8.98 22.48 -19.27
C GLU A 239 9.97 23.38 -18.54
N THR A 240 10.99 23.88 -19.25
CA THR A 240 11.94 24.85 -18.70
C THR A 240 11.22 26.13 -18.28
N GLU A 241 10.35 26.68 -19.13
CA GLU A 241 9.54 27.85 -18.80
C GLU A 241 8.67 27.62 -17.53
N GLN A 242 8.06 26.45 -17.39
CA GLN A 242 7.27 26.11 -16.21
C GLN A 242 8.11 26.00 -14.93
N ILE A 243 9.34 25.46 -15.04
CA ILE A 243 10.28 25.38 -13.91
C ILE A 243 10.71 26.80 -13.48
N GLU A 244 11.01 27.68 -14.43
CA GLU A 244 11.33 29.08 -14.15
C GLU A 244 10.14 29.83 -13.53
N LEU A 245 8.93 29.67 -14.06
CA LEU A 245 7.72 30.25 -13.46
C LEU A 245 7.50 29.78 -12.02
N MET A 246 7.71 28.50 -11.74
CA MET A 246 7.60 27.97 -10.38
C MET A 246 8.71 28.52 -9.46
N ARG A 247 9.92 28.74 -9.99
CA ARG A 247 11.00 29.42 -9.25
C ARG A 247 10.57 30.81 -8.84
N ASP A 248 10.02 31.58 -9.76
CA ASP A 248 9.56 32.94 -9.48
C ASP A 248 8.46 32.95 -8.42
N VAL A 249 7.47 32.06 -8.53
CA VAL A 249 6.43 31.87 -7.50
C VAL A 249 7.05 31.59 -6.12
N MET A 250 8.03 30.69 -6.05
CA MET A 250 8.67 30.31 -4.79
C MET A 250 9.53 31.44 -4.21
N MET A 251 10.20 32.22 -5.06
CA MET A 251 11.01 33.37 -4.65
C MET A 251 10.14 34.52 -4.17
N ASP A 252 9.04 34.83 -4.85
CA ASP A 252 8.10 35.85 -4.39
C ASP A 252 7.47 35.46 -3.05
N LEU A 253 7.09 34.18 -2.88
CA LEU A 253 6.58 33.67 -1.61
C LEU A 253 7.63 33.75 -0.49
N ALA A 254 8.91 33.52 -0.81
CA ALA A 254 10.01 33.68 0.15
C ALA A 254 10.17 35.12 0.62
N SER A 255 10.07 36.08 -0.30
CA SER A 255 10.10 37.52 0.00
C SER A 255 8.92 37.93 0.88
N LEU A 256 7.71 37.52 0.52
CA LEU A 256 6.49 37.76 1.31
C LEU A 256 6.62 37.17 2.73
N MET A 257 7.08 35.93 2.87
CA MET A 257 7.29 35.30 4.17
C MET A 257 8.36 36.04 5.00
N SER A 258 9.38 36.61 4.36
CA SER A 258 10.42 37.40 5.05
C SER A 258 9.88 38.74 5.53
N ALA A 259 8.96 39.35 4.79
CA ALA A 259 8.25 40.57 5.18
C ALA A 259 7.21 40.35 6.29
N ALA A 260 6.79 39.10 6.54
CA ALA A 260 5.83 38.72 7.57
C ALA A 260 6.44 38.76 9.00
N SER A 261 6.94 39.92 9.41
CA SER A 261 7.56 40.16 10.72
C SER A 261 6.65 41.02 11.62
N ASN A 262 7.05 41.18 12.89
CA ASN A 262 6.37 42.03 13.87
C ASN A 262 6.76 43.52 13.80
N SER A 263 7.60 43.92 12.85
CA SER A 263 7.97 45.33 12.69
C SER A 263 6.75 46.16 12.26
N VAL A 264 6.82 47.47 12.54
CA VAL A 264 5.92 48.42 11.88
C VAL A 264 6.41 48.59 10.45
N LYS A 265 5.49 48.64 9.50
CA LYS A 265 5.74 48.88 8.09
C LYS A 265 5.36 50.31 7.71
N ASP A 266 6.30 51.02 7.10
CA ASP A 266 6.01 52.32 6.48
C ASP A 266 5.27 52.17 5.14
N ASP A 267 4.87 53.28 4.51
CA ASP A 267 4.12 53.26 3.25
C ASP A 267 4.95 52.65 2.11
N ASP A 268 6.26 52.97 2.02
CA ASP A 268 7.16 52.47 0.98
C ASP A 268 7.34 50.94 1.07
N GLU A 269 7.51 50.41 2.29
CA GLU A 269 7.56 48.97 2.55
C GLU A 269 6.25 48.27 2.19
N ILE A 270 5.10 48.92 2.40
CA ILE A 270 3.80 48.34 2.05
C ILE A 270 3.64 48.30 0.53
N ASP A 271 4.06 49.33 -0.19
CA ASP A 271 4.02 49.39 -1.66
C ASP A 271 4.98 48.35 -2.29
N GLU A 272 6.15 48.11 -1.67
CA GLU A 272 7.05 47.03 -2.07
C GLU A 272 6.38 45.65 -1.88
N ILE A 273 5.72 45.42 -0.74
CA ILE A 273 4.97 44.19 -0.47
C ILE A 273 3.82 44.01 -1.47
N GLU A 274 3.10 45.08 -1.81
CA GLU A 274 2.02 45.08 -2.82
C GLU A 274 2.56 44.65 -4.18
N THR A 275 3.69 45.23 -4.61
CA THR A 275 4.35 44.88 -5.87
C THR A 275 4.76 43.40 -5.91
N VAL A 276 5.35 42.87 -4.84
CA VAL A 276 5.72 41.45 -4.76
C VAL A 276 4.49 40.55 -4.75
N LEU A 277 3.42 40.94 -4.06
CA LEU A 277 2.18 40.17 -3.99
C LEU A 277 1.50 40.08 -5.36
N GLU A 278 1.43 41.19 -6.10
CA GLU A 278 0.86 41.21 -7.45
C GLU A 278 1.64 40.30 -8.40
N ARG A 279 2.98 40.38 -8.36
CA ARG A 279 3.85 39.50 -9.15
C ARG A 279 3.67 38.03 -8.78
N PHE A 280 3.61 37.72 -7.48
CA PHE A 280 3.32 36.37 -6.98
C PHE A 280 2.00 35.83 -7.55
N ILE A 281 0.91 36.62 -7.49
CA ILE A 281 -0.41 36.22 -7.98
C ILE A 281 -0.37 35.98 -9.49
N GLN A 282 0.27 36.87 -10.25
CA GLN A 282 0.39 36.74 -11.70
C GLN A 282 1.16 35.48 -12.09
N ASN A 283 2.31 35.25 -11.46
CA ASN A 283 3.15 34.08 -11.70
C ASN A 283 2.42 32.79 -11.31
N LEU A 284 1.71 32.78 -10.17
CA LEU A 284 0.97 31.61 -9.71
C LEU A 284 -0.19 31.25 -10.66
N ARG A 285 -0.93 32.24 -11.18
CA ARG A 285 -1.99 32.01 -12.18
C ARG A 285 -1.44 31.42 -13.47
N ARG A 286 -0.25 31.84 -13.91
CA ARG A 286 0.42 31.29 -15.10
C ARG A 286 0.95 29.88 -14.86
N ALA A 287 1.54 29.63 -13.69
CA ALA A 287 2.12 28.35 -13.34
C ALA A 287 1.05 27.28 -13.05
N GLN A 288 -0.12 27.68 -12.53
CA GLN A 288 -1.18 26.78 -12.06
C GLN A 288 -2.58 27.34 -12.39
N PRO A 289 -2.97 27.44 -13.68
CA PRO A 289 -4.22 28.09 -14.10
C PRO A 289 -5.48 27.39 -13.59
N ASP A 290 -5.44 26.06 -13.42
CA ASP A 290 -6.58 25.24 -13.03
C ASP A 290 -6.65 24.96 -11.51
N ALA A 291 -5.73 25.51 -10.73
CA ALA A 291 -5.66 25.24 -9.29
C ALA A 291 -6.75 25.98 -8.51
N SER A 292 -7.40 25.28 -7.58
CA SER A 292 -8.34 25.89 -6.63
C SER A 292 -7.59 26.76 -5.62
N VAL A 293 -8.17 27.91 -5.25
CA VAL A 293 -7.60 28.81 -4.26
C VAL A 293 -7.99 28.36 -2.85
N THR A 294 -6.99 28.10 -2.00
CA THR A 294 -7.24 27.79 -0.58
C THR A 294 -7.63 29.07 0.19
N PRO A 295 -8.36 28.98 1.32
CA PRO A 295 -8.68 30.15 2.13
C PRO A 295 -7.44 30.96 2.56
N LYS A 296 -6.33 30.29 2.90
CA LYS A 296 -5.07 30.97 3.27
C LYS A 296 -4.47 31.75 2.10
N LEU A 297 -4.51 31.18 0.90
CA LEU A 297 -4.04 31.86 -0.31
C LEU A 297 -4.95 33.03 -0.68
N HIS A 298 -6.27 32.89 -0.51
CA HIS A 298 -7.23 33.99 -0.68
C HIS A 298 -6.96 35.15 0.30
N LEU A 299 -6.76 34.85 1.58
CA LEU A 299 -6.42 35.85 2.59
C LEU A 299 -5.12 36.60 2.23
N LEU A 300 -4.09 35.87 1.82
CA LEU A 300 -2.83 36.47 1.37
C LEU A 300 -3.02 37.40 0.17
N SER A 301 -3.74 36.94 -0.86
CA SER A 301 -3.88 37.63 -2.13
C SER A 301 -4.85 38.81 -2.14
N ALA A 302 -5.93 38.76 -1.35
CA ALA A 302 -6.99 39.77 -1.39
C ALA A 302 -7.00 40.71 -0.18
N HIS A 303 -6.48 40.26 0.97
CA HIS A 303 -6.66 40.96 2.24
C HIS A 303 -5.37 41.46 2.88
N LEU A 304 -4.19 41.03 2.40
CA LEU A 304 -2.91 41.43 2.99
C LEU A 304 -2.70 42.95 2.96
N ILE A 305 -2.85 43.58 1.79
CA ILE A 305 -2.56 45.02 1.64
C ILE A 305 -3.54 45.88 2.43
N PRO A 306 -4.88 45.67 2.36
CA PRO A 306 -5.81 46.38 3.24
C PRO A 306 -5.48 46.22 4.73
N TYR A 307 -5.07 45.01 5.13
CA TYR A 307 -4.67 44.73 6.51
C TYR A 307 -3.39 45.50 6.90
N LEU A 308 -2.36 45.53 6.05
CA LEU A 308 -1.12 46.26 6.30
C LEU A 308 -1.35 47.78 6.35
N LYS A 309 -2.15 48.34 5.45
CA LYS A 309 -2.49 49.78 5.45
C LYS A 309 -3.21 50.19 6.75
N ARG A 310 -4.06 49.31 7.28
CA ARG A 310 -4.79 49.54 8.54
C ARG A 310 -3.94 49.34 9.80
N HIS A 311 -3.20 48.23 9.88
CA HIS A 311 -2.56 47.79 11.13
C HIS A 311 -1.06 48.02 11.16
N ARG A 312 -0.45 48.39 10.02
CA ARG A 312 0.97 48.69 9.85
C ARG A 312 1.90 47.56 10.29
N SER A 313 1.43 46.33 10.46
CA SER A 313 2.27 45.19 10.83
C SER A 313 1.61 43.88 10.43
N TRP A 314 2.40 42.93 9.93
CA TRP A 314 1.91 41.61 9.54
C TRP A 314 1.91 40.63 10.73
N GLY A 315 2.99 40.60 11.50
CA GLY A 315 3.27 39.55 12.49
C GLY A 315 2.81 39.83 13.91
N ARG A 316 2.40 41.06 14.24
CA ARG A 316 2.06 41.45 15.63
C ARG A 316 0.85 40.72 16.22
N VAL A 317 -0.14 40.39 15.40
CA VAL A 317 -1.40 39.75 15.84
C VAL A 317 -1.41 38.26 15.47
N THR A 318 -0.24 37.60 15.54
CA THR A 318 -0.12 36.18 15.20
C THR A 318 -0.08 35.31 16.46
N GLU A 319 -0.48 34.04 16.30
CA GLU A 319 -0.42 33.04 17.37
C GLU A 319 1.01 32.62 17.75
N GLN A 320 2.04 33.09 17.01
CA GLN A 320 3.44 32.77 17.27
C GLN A 320 3.87 33.12 18.70
N GLY A 321 3.35 34.22 19.26
CA GLY A 321 3.59 34.60 20.65
C GLY A 321 3.07 33.53 21.63
N ILE A 322 1.85 33.04 21.41
CA ILE A 322 1.21 32.01 22.24
C ILE A 322 1.91 30.65 22.07
N GLU A 323 2.32 30.30 20.85
CA GLU A 323 3.07 29.06 20.57
C GLU A 323 4.41 29.03 21.32
N SER A 324 5.07 30.18 21.46
CA SER A 324 6.30 30.29 22.27
C SER A 324 6.05 30.03 23.76
N LEU A 325 4.88 30.45 24.27
CA LEU A 325 4.43 30.17 25.63
C LEU A 325 4.17 28.67 25.84
N HIS A 326 3.62 27.96 24.86
CA HIS A 326 3.41 26.51 24.97
C HIS A 326 4.72 25.75 25.26
N ALA A 327 5.81 26.10 24.59
CA ALA A 327 7.12 25.49 24.83
C ALA A 327 7.62 25.76 26.26
N LEU A 328 7.38 26.95 26.79
CA LEU A 328 7.74 27.32 28.14
C LEU A 328 6.88 26.60 29.19
N ILE A 329 5.56 26.56 28.98
CA ILE A 329 4.62 25.82 29.83
C ILE A 329 5.00 24.34 29.91
N ASN A 330 5.38 23.73 28.79
CA ASN A 330 5.84 22.33 28.77
C ASN A 330 7.09 22.11 29.63
N LYS A 331 8.07 23.04 29.57
CA LYS A 331 9.26 22.98 30.45
C LYS A 331 8.89 23.13 31.92
N LEU A 332 7.98 24.04 32.25
CA LEU A 332 7.52 24.24 33.63
C LEU A 332 6.72 23.03 34.14
N ASN A 333 5.93 22.38 33.27
CA ASN A 333 5.21 21.16 33.59
C ASN A 333 6.14 20.01 34.00
N VAL A 334 7.32 19.90 33.35
CA VAL A 334 8.36 18.95 33.72
C VAL A 334 9.05 19.38 35.02
N ARG A 335 9.37 20.67 35.17
CA ARG A 335 10.01 21.22 36.38
C ARG A 335 9.17 20.96 37.64
N PHE A 336 7.86 21.13 37.55
CA PHE A 336 6.92 20.91 38.66
C PHE A 336 6.28 19.51 38.62
N ALA A 337 6.90 18.52 37.97
CA ALA A 337 6.33 17.17 37.85
C ALA A 337 6.12 16.47 39.20
N ALA A 338 6.91 16.82 40.23
CA ALA A 338 6.78 16.28 41.58
C ALA A 338 5.55 16.81 42.35
N VAL A 339 4.94 17.90 41.90
CA VAL A 339 3.76 18.50 42.52
C VAL A 339 2.52 17.72 42.08
N ARG A 340 1.94 16.96 43.01
CA ARG A 340 0.81 16.06 42.74
C ARG A 340 -0.54 16.76 42.67
N ASP A 341 -0.71 17.85 43.40
CA ASP A 341 -1.93 18.66 43.33
C ASP A 341 -1.95 19.48 42.03
N PRO A 342 -2.90 19.24 41.11
CA PRO A 342 -2.98 19.95 39.85
C PRO A 342 -3.23 21.45 40.01
N ILE A 343 -3.98 21.87 41.04
CA ILE A 343 -4.26 23.29 41.28
C ILE A 343 -2.97 23.98 41.70
N HIS A 344 -2.28 23.45 42.71
CA HIS A 344 -1.00 23.99 43.14
C HIS A 344 0.05 23.99 42.03
N LYS A 345 0.12 22.93 41.20
CA LYS A 345 1.01 22.89 40.04
C LYS A 345 0.70 24.01 39.04
N ALA A 346 -0.58 24.24 38.73
CA ALA A 346 -0.98 25.30 37.83
C ALA A 346 -0.65 26.69 38.39
N THR A 347 -0.88 26.92 39.69
CA THR A 347 -0.49 28.17 40.37
C THR A 347 1.02 28.43 40.23
N LEU A 348 1.86 27.43 40.51
CA LEU A 348 3.31 27.57 40.37
C LEU A 348 3.76 27.88 38.93
N ILE A 349 3.07 27.32 37.93
CA ILE A 349 3.33 27.63 36.52
C ILE A 349 2.97 29.09 36.23
N VAL A 350 1.78 29.55 36.63
CA VAL A 350 1.32 30.93 36.41
C VAL A 350 2.23 31.93 37.12
N ASP A 351 2.58 31.68 38.39
CA ASP A 351 3.50 32.51 39.16
C ASP A 351 4.86 32.62 38.45
N GLN A 352 5.39 31.51 37.95
CA GLN A 352 6.67 31.52 37.24
C GLN A 352 6.59 32.29 35.90
N LEU A 353 5.46 32.20 35.18
CA LEU A 353 5.23 32.99 33.97
C LEU A 353 5.08 34.49 34.28
N ALA A 354 4.46 34.84 35.40
CA ALA A 354 4.38 36.21 35.89
C ALA A 354 5.79 36.75 36.20
N HIS A 355 6.64 36.00 36.89
CA HIS A 355 8.03 36.41 37.14
C HIS A 355 8.85 36.66 35.86
N PHE A 356 8.51 36.03 34.74
CA PHE A 356 9.16 36.29 33.45
C PHE A 356 8.63 37.53 32.72
N ASN A 357 7.71 38.27 33.32
CA ASN A 357 7.02 39.41 32.72
C ASN A 357 6.24 39.06 31.44
N LEU A 358 5.83 37.80 31.27
CA LEU A 358 5.18 37.32 30.03
C LEU A 358 3.65 37.46 30.03
N ILE A 359 3.04 37.79 31.18
CA ILE A 359 1.56 37.86 31.36
C ILE A 359 1.12 39.23 31.89
N PHE A 360 2.01 40.21 32.00
CA PHE A 360 1.58 41.56 32.38
C PHE A 360 1.08 42.35 31.17
N ASP A 361 -0.09 42.94 31.34
CA ASP A 361 -0.58 44.00 30.47
C ASP A 361 0.32 45.23 30.66
N VAL A 362 1.08 45.59 29.63
CA VAL A 362 1.91 46.81 29.61
C VAL A 362 1.09 48.07 29.31
N GLY A 363 -0.24 48.02 29.38
CA GLY A 363 -1.11 49.20 29.25
C GLY A 363 -0.98 49.90 27.90
N SER A 364 -0.43 49.21 26.90
CA SER A 364 -0.24 49.77 25.56
C SER A 364 -1.58 49.71 24.84
N SER A 365 -2.40 50.76 24.96
CA SER A 365 -3.57 50.91 24.12
C SER A 365 -3.12 51.12 22.67
N TRP A 366 -3.37 50.12 21.83
CA TRP A 366 -3.08 50.19 20.39
C TRP A 366 -4.15 50.94 19.60
N PHE A 367 -5.27 51.25 20.26
CA PHE A 367 -6.25 52.21 19.78
C PHE A 367 -5.82 53.57 20.33
N LYS A 368 -5.25 54.43 19.47
CA LYS A 368 -5.29 55.85 19.76
C LYS A 368 -6.76 56.22 19.88
N GLU A 369 -7.16 56.69 21.05
CA GLU A 369 -8.40 57.44 21.19
C GLU A 369 -8.28 58.66 20.25
N GLU A 370 -9.23 58.80 19.33
CA GLU A 370 -9.38 59.99 18.48
C GLU A 370 -9.77 61.22 19.31
#